data_AF-A0A8T7HTV2-F1
#
_entry.id   AF-A0A8T7HTV2-F1
#
_cell.length_a   1.000
_cell.length_b   1.000
_cell.length_c   1.000
_cell.angle_alpha   90.00
_cell.angle_beta   90.00
_cell.angle_gamma   90.00
#
_symmetry.space_group_name_H-M   'P 1'
#
loop_
_entity.id
_entity.type
_entity.pdbx_description
1 polymer ?
#
loop_
_entity_poly.entity_id
_entity_poly.type
_entity_poly.pdbx_seq_one_letter_code
_entity_poly.pdbx_strand_id
1 'polypeptide(L)'
;LSQEYIKETLKQEINFKSILEVAVIGTHPLNWKTWHVAKRFGVVSKDSKYDKRAARLIKERFKNTPLDREIMRELILEKYDLKNTLEIMEKIKQEIITIKYVRVSEFSALARPILDYARTFAALPLTVEKSIIELVKKRLEETNNKLLCLTCGNWETVIKPKNLMNVDINCPRCRSRIVTRTYVSDMEIGKIIKKKQKKKKLTRDENIYYRKLWKVSSLIQNYGKEAIITLSAYGIGPDTAARVLRNKTDEEDLFRKIYFAEKVYVTTRGFWKE
;
A
#
# COMPACT_ATOMS: atom_id res chain seq x y z
N LEU A 1 -18.56 8.61 -14.83
CA LEU A 1 -17.97 8.61 -16.19
C LEU A 1 -18.98 7.96 -17.14
N SER A 2 -19.58 8.76 -18.04
CA SER A 2 -20.45 8.25 -19.10
C SER A 2 -19.61 7.62 -20.22
N GLN A 3 -20.18 6.65 -20.95
CA GLN A 3 -19.52 6.00 -22.08
C GLN A 3 -19.16 7.01 -23.19
N GLU A 4 -20.03 8.00 -23.39
CA GLU A 4 -19.85 9.09 -24.35
C GLU A 4 -18.58 9.89 -24.03
N TYR A 5 -18.37 10.27 -22.76
CA TYR A 5 -17.20 11.03 -22.36
C TYR A 5 -15.87 10.32 -22.68
N ILE A 6 -15.81 8.99 -22.51
CA ILE A 6 -14.62 8.20 -22.82
C ILE A 6 -14.37 8.17 -24.33
N LYS A 7 -15.43 7.95 -25.12
CA LYS A 7 -15.33 7.92 -26.59
C LYS A 7 -14.97 9.29 -27.14
N GLU A 8 -15.58 10.36 -26.63
CA GLU A 8 -15.29 11.74 -27.02
C GLU A 8 -13.83 12.11 -26.71
N THR A 9 -13.35 11.77 -25.50
CA THR A 9 -11.95 12.04 -25.11
C THR A 9 -10.97 11.35 -26.06
N LEU A 10 -11.22 10.09 -26.43
CA LEU A 10 -10.33 9.34 -27.32
C LEU A 10 -10.41 9.80 -28.79
N LYS A 11 -11.49 10.48 -29.18
CA LYS A 11 -11.66 11.04 -30.54
C LYS A 11 -11.05 12.43 -30.71
N GLN A 12 -10.74 13.14 -29.63
CA GLN A 12 -10.13 14.47 -29.71
C GLN A 12 -8.71 14.43 -30.29
N GLU A 13 -8.28 15.54 -30.88
CA GLU A 13 -6.86 15.75 -31.19
C GLU A 13 -6.08 16.00 -29.90
N ILE A 14 -5.21 15.05 -29.58
CA ILE A 14 -4.42 15.06 -28.37
C ILE A 14 -2.94 15.12 -28.76
N ASN A 15 -2.22 16.12 -28.22
CA ASN A 15 -0.77 16.15 -28.31
C ASN A 15 -0.16 15.19 -27.28
N PHE A 16 -0.07 13.91 -27.65
CA PHE A 16 0.45 12.84 -26.79
C PHE A 16 1.87 13.11 -26.29
N LYS A 17 2.70 13.77 -27.10
CA LYS A 17 4.07 14.12 -26.70
C LYS A 17 4.07 15.06 -25.50
N SER A 18 3.27 16.13 -25.55
CA SER A 18 3.16 17.09 -24.45
C SER A 18 2.58 16.46 -23.18
N ILE A 19 1.58 15.59 -23.31
CA ILE A 19 1.00 14.87 -22.17
C ILE A 19 2.03 13.95 -21.55
N LEU A 20 2.77 13.21 -22.38
CA LEU A 20 3.78 12.29 -21.89
C LEU A 20 4.94 13.04 -21.21
N GLU A 21 5.38 14.16 -21.78
CA GLU A 21 6.39 15.05 -21.17
C GLU A 21 6.01 15.50 -19.77
N VAL A 22 4.72 15.80 -19.53
CA VAL A 22 4.22 16.16 -18.20
C VAL A 22 4.02 14.93 -17.31
N ALA A 23 3.45 13.85 -17.85
CA ALA A 23 3.08 12.66 -17.10
C ALA A 23 4.28 11.90 -16.54
N VAL A 24 5.44 11.96 -17.21
CA VAL A 24 6.66 11.29 -16.74
C VAL A 24 7.36 12.05 -15.61
N ILE A 25 7.00 13.31 -15.35
CA ILE A 25 7.64 14.11 -14.30
C ILE A 25 7.45 13.45 -12.94
N GLY A 26 8.57 13.26 -12.23
CA GLY A 26 8.57 12.65 -10.89
C GLY A 26 8.39 11.12 -10.88
N THR A 27 8.23 10.48 -12.04
CA THR A 27 8.12 9.02 -12.13
C THR A 27 9.47 8.33 -11.93
N HIS A 28 9.43 7.05 -11.51
CA HIS A 28 10.66 6.26 -11.36
C HIS A 28 11.45 6.10 -12.69
N PRO A 29 10.81 5.79 -13.84
CA PRO A 29 11.50 5.69 -15.12
C PRO A 29 12.28 6.95 -15.49
N LEU A 30 11.70 8.14 -15.27
CA LEU A 30 12.38 9.40 -15.54
C LEU A 30 13.60 9.61 -14.65
N ASN A 31 13.47 9.39 -13.34
CA ASN A 31 14.58 9.56 -12.39
C ASN A 31 15.72 8.57 -12.69
N TRP A 32 15.37 7.33 -12.97
CA TRP A 32 16.34 6.30 -13.37
C TRP A 32 17.09 6.71 -14.63
N LYS A 33 16.35 7.13 -15.67
CA LYS A 33 16.96 7.54 -16.93
C LYS A 33 17.84 8.78 -16.78
N THR A 34 17.36 9.77 -16.01
CA THR A 34 18.13 10.98 -15.69
C THR A 34 19.48 10.62 -15.08
N TRP A 35 19.51 9.69 -14.13
CA TRP A 35 20.76 9.26 -13.49
C TRP A 35 21.77 8.68 -14.48
N HIS A 36 21.32 7.78 -15.36
CA HIS A 36 22.20 7.12 -16.33
C HIS A 36 22.70 8.07 -17.41
N VAL A 37 21.84 8.95 -17.92
CA VAL A 37 22.25 9.94 -18.92
C VAL A 37 23.16 11.00 -18.28
N ALA A 38 22.87 11.44 -17.06
CA ALA A 38 23.73 12.37 -16.33
C ALA A 38 25.14 11.82 -16.08
N LYS A 39 25.28 10.50 -15.86
CA LYS A 39 26.58 9.83 -15.80
C LYS A 39 27.33 9.89 -17.13
N ARG A 40 26.65 9.66 -18.25
CA ARG A 40 27.24 9.75 -19.60
C ARG A 40 27.68 11.17 -19.95
N PHE A 41 26.93 12.17 -19.50
CA PHE A 41 27.25 13.58 -19.68
C PHE A 41 28.31 14.10 -18.69
N GLY A 42 28.82 13.27 -17.78
CA GLY A 42 29.83 13.66 -16.80
C GLY A 42 29.31 14.53 -15.65
N VAL A 43 28.00 14.74 -15.56
CA VAL A 43 27.36 15.47 -14.44
C VAL A 43 27.43 14.66 -13.15
N VAL A 44 27.47 13.34 -13.27
CA VAL A 44 27.51 12.39 -12.16
C VAL A 44 28.68 11.42 -12.37
N SER A 45 29.49 11.19 -11.33
CA SER A 45 30.62 10.26 -11.40
C SER A 45 30.17 8.83 -11.73
N LYS A 46 30.96 8.10 -12.52
CA LYS A 46 30.61 6.73 -12.97
C LYS A 46 30.35 5.77 -11.80
N ASP A 47 31.11 5.89 -10.71
CA ASP A 47 31.04 5.00 -9.54
C ASP A 47 29.94 5.36 -8.53
N SER A 48 29.22 6.46 -8.76
CA SER A 48 28.18 6.89 -7.83
C SER A 48 26.99 5.92 -7.79
N LYS A 49 26.49 5.65 -6.58
CA LYS A 49 25.29 4.82 -6.36
C LYS A 49 24.04 5.63 -6.70
N TYR A 50 23.03 4.97 -7.27
CA TYR A 50 21.77 5.62 -7.64
C TYR A 50 21.13 6.34 -6.45
N ASP A 51 20.88 7.64 -6.63
CA ASP A 51 20.15 8.47 -5.69
C ASP A 51 18.97 9.16 -6.39
N LYS A 52 17.76 8.81 -5.94
CA LYS A 52 16.50 9.34 -6.46
C LYS A 52 16.35 10.85 -6.25
N ARG A 53 16.80 11.39 -5.11
CA ARG A 53 16.69 12.84 -4.81
C ARG A 53 17.63 13.62 -5.70
N ALA A 54 18.88 13.15 -5.82
CA ALA A 54 19.86 13.76 -6.69
C ALA A 54 19.43 13.70 -8.17
N ALA A 55 18.89 12.58 -8.65
CA ALA A 55 18.35 12.48 -10.01
C ALA A 55 17.25 13.51 -10.28
N ARG A 56 16.33 13.71 -9.32
CA ARG A 56 15.28 14.73 -9.44
C ARG A 56 15.86 16.15 -9.50
N LEU A 57 16.83 16.46 -8.64
CA LEU A 57 17.52 17.76 -8.63
C LEU A 57 18.24 18.02 -9.95
N ILE A 58 18.91 17.01 -10.50
CA ILE A 58 19.57 17.10 -11.82
C ILE A 58 18.53 17.38 -12.90
N LYS A 59 17.40 16.66 -12.92
CA LYS A 59 16.33 16.88 -13.91
C LYS A 59 15.77 18.31 -13.84
N GLU A 60 15.55 18.83 -12.63
CA GLU A 60 15.01 20.17 -12.41
C GLU A 60 16.05 21.24 -12.82
N ARG A 61 17.32 21.06 -12.44
CA ARG A 61 18.40 22.03 -12.72
C ARG A 61 18.79 22.10 -14.19
N PHE A 62 18.76 20.97 -14.89
CA PHE A 62 19.16 20.88 -16.29
C PHE A 62 17.99 20.96 -17.26
N LYS A 63 16.81 21.44 -16.81
CA LYS A 63 15.64 21.58 -17.67
C LYS A 63 15.96 22.39 -18.93
N ASN A 64 15.46 21.95 -20.09
CA ASN A 64 15.68 22.56 -21.41
C ASN A 64 17.13 22.53 -21.95
N THR A 65 18.07 21.89 -21.24
CA THR A 65 19.44 21.70 -21.73
C THR A 65 19.54 20.49 -22.67
N PRO A 66 20.67 20.30 -23.39
CA PRO A 66 20.89 19.09 -24.19
C PRO A 66 20.78 17.80 -23.39
N LEU A 67 21.19 17.82 -22.10
CA LEU A 67 21.03 16.68 -21.19
C LEU A 67 19.55 16.30 -21.06
N ASP A 68 18.68 17.28 -20.82
CA ASP A 68 17.25 17.06 -20.65
C ASP A 68 16.59 16.55 -21.93
N ARG A 69 16.95 17.13 -23.09
CA ARG A 69 16.47 16.67 -24.39
C ARG A 69 16.83 15.21 -24.64
N GLU A 70 18.06 14.80 -24.28
CA GLU A 70 18.50 13.43 -24.45
C GLU A 70 17.80 12.46 -23.48
N ILE A 71 17.61 12.87 -22.22
CA ILE A 71 16.83 12.08 -21.25
C ILE A 71 15.43 11.80 -21.80
N MET A 72 14.74 12.84 -22.29
CA MET A 72 13.39 12.70 -22.82
C MET A 72 13.36 11.87 -24.11
N ARG A 73 14.33 12.08 -25.02
CA ARG A 73 14.44 11.30 -26.26
C ARG A 73 14.62 9.82 -25.98
N GLU A 74 15.59 9.45 -25.15
CA GLU A 74 15.85 8.05 -24.83
C GLU A 74 14.73 7.42 -23.99
N LEU A 75 14.14 8.18 -23.06
CA LEU A 75 13.01 7.68 -22.28
C LEU A 75 11.83 7.34 -23.19
N ILE A 76 11.48 8.25 -24.11
CA ILE A 76 10.40 8.03 -25.07
C ILE A 76 10.73 6.85 -25.97
N LEU A 77 11.96 6.72 -26.47
CA LEU A 77 12.32 5.68 -27.43
C LEU A 77 12.46 4.28 -26.80
N GLU A 78 12.96 4.18 -25.57
CA GLU A 78 13.19 2.88 -24.92
C GLU A 78 12.01 2.37 -24.09
N LYS A 79 11.19 3.28 -23.55
CA LYS A 79 10.09 2.91 -22.61
C LYS A 79 8.71 3.17 -23.14
N TYR A 80 8.58 3.97 -24.19
CA TYR A 80 7.30 4.32 -24.77
C TYR A 80 7.33 4.10 -26.28
N ASP A 81 6.16 4.04 -26.90
CA ASP A 81 6.06 3.87 -28.34
C ASP A 81 5.03 4.86 -28.87
N LEU A 82 5.48 6.11 -29.05
CA LEU A 82 4.63 7.20 -29.47
C LEU A 82 4.05 6.95 -30.87
N LYS A 83 4.86 6.38 -31.78
CA LYS A 83 4.47 6.17 -33.17
C LYS A 83 3.32 5.18 -33.26
N ASN A 84 3.48 3.99 -32.68
CA ASN A 84 2.43 2.97 -32.73
C ASN A 84 1.20 3.38 -31.89
N THR A 85 1.39 4.16 -30.82
CA THR A 85 0.28 4.72 -30.06
C THR A 85 -0.57 5.67 -30.91
N LEU A 86 0.06 6.55 -31.71
CA LEU A 86 -0.66 7.43 -32.63
C LEU A 86 -1.44 6.64 -33.69
N GLU A 87 -0.84 5.57 -34.24
CA GLU A 87 -1.53 4.69 -35.20
C GLU A 87 -2.74 3.99 -34.59
N ILE A 88 -2.64 3.51 -33.35
CA ILE A 88 -3.78 2.89 -32.63
C ILE A 88 -4.88 3.92 -32.38
N MET A 89 -4.51 5.14 -31.96
CA MET A 89 -5.47 6.22 -31.73
C MET A 89 -6.19 6.62 -33.01
N GLU A 90 -5.48 6.67 -34.13
CA GLU A 90 -6.09 6.95 -35.44
C GLU A 90 -7.06 5.84 -35.86
N LYS A 91 -6.70 4.57 -35.64
CA LYS A 91 -7.61 3.43 -35.87
C LYS A 91 -8.85 3.47 -34.97
N ILE A 92 -8.75 4.00 -33.75
CA ILE A 92 -9.90 4.23 -32.86
C ILE A 92 -10.78 5.36 -33.41
N LYS A 93 -10.18 6.46 -33.89
CA LYS A 93 -10.91 7.58 -34.51
C LYS A 93 -11.67 7.17 -35.76
N GLN A 94 -11.03 6.37 -36.61
CA GLN A 94 -11.60 5.80 -37.82
C GLN A 94 -12.60 4.64 -37.56
N GLU A 95 -12.89 4.36 -36.29
CA GLU A 95 -13.79 3.28 -35.83
C GLU A 95 -13.39 1.86 -36.25
N ILE A 96 -12.17 1.67 -36.78
CA ILE A 96 -11.56 0.36 -37.07
C ILE A 96 -11.40 -0.43 -35.77
N ILE A 97 -11.02 0.24 -34.68
CA ILE A 97 -10.97 -0.33 -33.32
C ILE A 97 -12.20 0.11 -32.54
N THR A 98 -13.11 -0.82 -32.29
CA THR A 98 -14.35 -0.54 -31.56
C THR A 98 -14.15 -0.62 -30.04
N ILE A 99 -14.58 0.41 -29.32
CA ILE A 99 -14.55 0.46 -27.85
C ILE A 99 -15.93 0.09 -27.28
N LYS A 100 -15.98 -1.01 -26.53
CA LYS A 100 -17.18 -1.44 -25.80
C LYS A 100 -17.02 -1.16 -24.31
N TYR A 101 -17.92 -0.34 -23.77
CA TYR A 101 -18.03 -0.10 -22.35
C TYR A 101 -18.98 -1.12 -21.73
N VAL A 102 -18.52 -1.85 -20.71
CA VAL A 102 -19.31 -2.87 -20.01
C VAL A 102 -19.26 -2.60 -18.52
N ARG A 103 -20.44 -2.52 -17.88
CA ARG A 103 -20.53 -2.52 -16.41
C ARG A 103 -20.67 -3.95 -15.93
N VAL A 104 -19.79 -4.35 -15.03
CA VAL A 104 -19.77 -5.70 -14.45
C VAL A 104 -19.94 -5.59 -12.94
N SER A 105 -20.65 -6.55 -12.36
CA SER A 105 -20.78 -6.69 -10.90
C SER A 105 -19.50 -7.25 -10.26
N GLU A 106 -18.75 -8.05 -11.01
CA GLU A 106 -17.45 -8.60 -10.58
C GLU A 106 -16.38 -8.40 -11.66
N PHE A 107 -15.14 -8.17 -11.23
CA PHE A 107 -14.00 -8.03 -12.14
C PHE A 107 -13.68 -9.34 -12.87
N SER A 108 -13.48 -9.24 -14.18
CA SER A 108 -13.10 -10.36 -15.04
C SER A 108 -11.72 -10.94 -14.67
N ALA A 109 -11.46 -12.17 -15.11
CA ALA A 109 -10.16 -12.82 -14.91
C ALA A 109 -8.99 -12.01 -15.51
N LEU A 110 -9.23 -11.23 -16.57
CA LEU A 110 -8.24 -10.33 -17.17
C LEU A 110 -8.05 -9.04 -16.35
N ALA A 111 -9.11 -8.54 -15.72
CA ALA A 111 -9.05 -7.32 -14.92
C ALA A 111 -8.37 -7.54 -13.56
N ARG A 112 -8.52 -8.72 -12.95
CA ARG A 112 -7.98 -9.01 -11.60
C ARG A 112 -6.46 -8.79 -11.49
N PRO A 113 -5.60 -9.35 -12.37
CA PRO A 113 -4.15 -9.12 -12.30
C PRO A 113 -3.75 -7.66 -12.52
N ILE A 114 -4.45 -6.96 -13.42
CA ILE A 114 -4.19 -5.54 -13.72
C ILE A 114 -4.48 -4.69 -12.48
N LEU A 115 -5.59 -4.97 -11.80
CA LEU A 115 -5.97 -4.30 -10.56
C LEU A 115 -4.99 -4.62 -9.43
N ASP A 116 -4.55 -5.88 -9.30
CA ASP A 116 -3.54 -6.27 -8.31
C ASP A 116 -2.19 -5.60 -8.53
N TYR A 117 -1.78 -5.42 -9.80
CA TYR A 117 -0.58 -4.66 -10.13
C TYR A 117 -0.74 -3.15 -9.89
N ALA A 118 -1.88 -2.57 -10.30
CA ALA A 118 -2.20 -1.17 -10.10
C ALA A 118 -2.25 -0.78 -8.62
N ARG A 119 -2.68 -1.69 -7.75
CA ARG A 119 -2.61 -1.55 -6.27
C ARG A 119 -1.19 -1.34 -5.75
N THR A 120 -0.18 -1.79 -6.49
CA THR A 120 1.23 -1.83 -6.03
C THR A 120 2.07 -0.68 -6.60
N PHE A 121 1.84 -0.25 -7.85
CA PHE A 121 2.76 0.65 -8.56
C PHE A 121 2.18 1.95 -9.13
N ALA A 122 0.86 2.10 -9.26
CA ALA A 122 0.27 3.28 -9.90
C ALA A 122 -0.21 4.32 -8.86
N ALA A 123 0.20 5.58 -9.05
CA ALA A 123 -0.52 6.72 -8.48
C ALA A 123 -1.84 6.86 -9.28
N LEU A 124 -2.90 6.27 -8.76
CA LEU A 124 -4.23 6.36 -9.38
C LEU A 124 -4.89 7.71 -9.05
N PRO A 125 -5.73 8.24 -9.95
CA PRO A 125 -6.53 9.43 -9.67
C PRO A 125 -7.48 9.17 -8.49
N LEU A 126 -7.75 10.24 -7.74
CA LEU A 126 -8.55 10.29 -6.49
C LEU A 126 -9.91 9.56 -6.55
N THR A 127 -10.46 9.33 -7.74
CA THR A 127 -11.76 8.65 -7.96
C THR A 127 -11.73 7.12 -7.88
N VAL A 128 -10.55 6.48 -7.89
CA VAL A 128 -10.42 4.99 -7.78
C VAL A 128 -10.29 4.53 -6.32
N GLU A 129 -10.34 5.46 -5.35
CA GLU A 129 -10.13 5.16 -3.94
C GLU A 129 -11.18 4.19 -3.36
N LYS A 130 -12.47 4.33 -3.72
CA LYS A 130 -13.55 3.52 -3.11
C LYS A 130 -13.44 2.03 -3.41
N SER A 131 -13.25 1.65 -4.67
CA SER A 131 -13.12 0.24 -5.06
C SER A 131 -11.85 -0.41 -4.49
N ILE A 132 -10.77 0.37 -4.31
CA ILE A 132 -9.56 -0.09 -3.64
C ILE A 132 -9.79 -0.26 -2.12
N ILE A 133 -10.47 0.69 -1.49
CA ILE A 133 -10.84 0.63 -0.07
C ILE A 133 -11.70 -0.61 0.20
N GLU A 134 -12.67 -0.92 -0.66
CA GLU A 134 -13.49 -2.14 -0.55
C GLU A 134 -12.65 -3.43 -0.64
N LEU A 135 -11.66 -3.48 -1.55
CA LEU A 135 -10.72 -4.61 -1.64
C LEU A 135 -9.86 -4.73 -0.38
N VAL A 136 -9.38 -3.61 0.17
CA VAL A 136 -8.63 -3.57 1.42
C VAL A 136 -9.49 -4.06 2.58
N LYS A 137 -10.74 -3.59 2.67
CA LYS A 137 -11.71 -4.03 3.68
C LYS A 137 -11.91 -5.54 3.64
N LYS A 138 -12.25 -6.10 2.47
CA LYS A 138 -12.44 -7.55 2.29
C LYS A 138 -11.21 -8.35 2.70
N ARG A 139 -10.01 -7.90 2.32
CA ARG A 139 -8.75 -8.56 2.71
C ARG A 139 -8.54 -8.56 4.23
N LEU A 140 -8.72 -7.41 4.89
CA LEU A 140 -8.50 -7.29 6.33
C LEU A 140 -9.50 -8.13 7.12
N GLU A 141 -10.75 -8.19 6.66
CA GLU A 141 -11.81 -9.00 7.25
C GLU A 141 -11.56 -10.51 7.16
N GLU A 142 -10.83 -10.95 6.12
CA GLU A 142 -10.49 -12.36 5.88
C GLU A 142 -9.15 -12.79 6.47
N THR A 143 -8.37 -11.85 7.01
CA THR A 143 -7.04 -12.13 7.57
C THR A 143 -7.16 -12.97 8.84
N ASN A 144 -6.39 -14.06 8.94
CA ASN A 144 -6.36 -14.90 10.14
C ASN A 144 -5.56 -14.19 11.24
N ASN A 145 -6.18 -14.05 12.41
CA ASN A 145 -5.57 -13.41 13.57
C ASN A 145 -5.53 -14.38 14.75
N LYS A 146 -4.36 -14.53 15.37
CA LYS A 146 -4.22 -15.33 16.59
C LYS A 146 -4.50 -14.45 17.81
N LEU A 147 -5.51 -14.80 18.59
CA LEU A 147 -5.87 -14.12 19.83
C LEU A 147 -5.41 -14.95 21.03
N LEU A 148 -4.85 -14.29 22.05
CA LEU A 148 -4.40 -14.93 23.29
C LEU A 148 -4.79 -14.09 24.51
N CYS A 149 -5.12 -14.74 25.62
CA CYS A 149 -5.35 -14.05 26.89
C CYS A 149 -4.03 -13.77 27.62
N LEU A 150 -3.76 -12.49 27.94
CA LEU A 150 -2.57 -12.11 28.71
C LEU A 150 -2.71 -12.39 30.22
N THR A 151 -3.93 -12.50 30.73
CA THR A 151 -4.19 -12.79 32.16
C THR A 151 -3.95 -14.25 32.47
N CYS A 152 -4.66 -15.18 31.79
CA CYS A 152 -4.60 -16.60 32.10
C CYS A 152 -3.65 -17.40 31.20
N GLY A 153 -3.25 -16.92 30.02
CA GLY A 153 -2.26 -17.60 29.16
C GLY A 153 -2.62 -19.00 28.66
N ASN A 154 -3.83 -19.48 28.99
CA ASN A 154 -4.33 -20.83 28.75
C ASN A 154 -5.41 -20.88 27.66
N TRP A 155 -5.71 -19.74 27.04
CA TRP A 155 -6.62 -19.65 25.91
C TRP A 155 -5.91 -18.97 24.74
N GLU A 156 -5.92 -19.66 23.61
CA GLU A 156 -5.54 -19.14 22.31
C GLU A 156 -6.56 -19.59 21.25
N THR A 157 -6.80 -18.76 20.25
CA THR A 157 -7.66 -19.10 19.11
C THR A 157 -7.18 -18.38 17.86
N VAL A 158 -7.52 -18.92 16.69
CA VAL A 158 -7.29 -18.27 15.40
C VAL A 158 -8.64 -17.92 14.81
N ILE A 159 -8.89 -16.63 14.59
CA ILE A 159 -10.18 -16.15 14.09
C ILE A 159 -9.98 -15.07 13.03
N LYS A 160 -10.92 -15.02 12.09
CA LYS A 160 -11.03 -13.94 11.10
C LYS A 160 -11.88 -12.81 11.65
N PRO A 161 -11.55 -11.52 11.43
CA PRO A 161 -12.35 -10.42 11.90
C PRO A 161 -13.81 -10.49 11.46
N LYS A 162 -14.12 -11.01 10.26
CA LYS A 162 -15.51 -11.20 9.82
C LYS A 162 -16.35 -12.11 10.73
N ASN A 163 -15.71 -13.09 11.37
CA ASN A 163 -16.39 -14.05 12.27
C ASN A 163 -16.49 -13.53 13.71
N LEU A 164 -15.86 -12.39 14.04
CA LEU A 164 -16.03 -11.74 15.33
C LEU A 164 -17.33 -10.95 15.33
N MET A 165 -18.19 -11.26 16.30
CA MET A 165 -19.29 -10.38 16.67
C MET A 165 -18.70 -9.08 17.27
N ASN A 166 -19.42 -7.97 17.12
CA ASN A 166 -19.00 -6.66 17.69
C ASN A 166 -19.04 -6.62 19.23
N VAL A 167 -19.34 -7.75 19.87
CA VAL A 167 -19.44 -7.90 21.33
C VAL A 167 -18.05 -8.10 21.94
N ASP A 168 -17.88 -7.61 23.16
CA ASP A 168 -16.65 -7.63 23.95
C ASP A 168 -15.83 -8.93 23.78
N ILE A 169 -14.55 -8.76 23.44
CA ILE A 169 -13.62 -9.88 23.21
C ILE A 169 -13.06 -10.34 24.56
N ASN A 170 -13.75 -11.30 25.17
CA ASN A 170 -13.37 -11.87 26.47
C ASN A 170 -12.72 -13.24 26.32
N CYS A 171 -11.83 -13.55 27.26
CA CYS A 171 -11.31 -14.90 27.41
C CYS A 171 -12.40 -15.85 27.95
N PRO A 172 -12.74 -16.96 27.27
CA PRO A 172 -13.77 -17.89 27.74
C PRO A 172 -13.35 -18.68 28.99
N ARG A 173 -12.04 -18.75 29.29
CA ARG A 173 -11.51 -19.47 30.45
C ARG A 173 -11.57 -18.65 31.74
N CYS A 174 -11.16 -17.38 31.69
CA CYS A 174 -11.03 -16.52 32.89
C CYS A 174 -11.89 -15.26 32.85
N ARG A 175 -12.70 -15.07 31.80
CA ARG A 175 -13.55 -13.90 31.55
C ARG A 175 -12.82 -12.55 31.46
N SER A 176 -11.50 -12.54 31.53
CA SER A 176 -10.68 -11.34 31.38
C SER A 176 -10.88 -10.68 30.00
N ARG A 177 -10.95 -9.35 30.01
CA ARG A 177 -10.97 -8.49 28.81
C ARG A 177 -9.57 -8.24 28.24
N ILE A 178 -8.52 -8.74 28.90
CA ILE A 178 -7.12 -8.54 28.50
C ILE A 178 -6.73 -9.61 27.48
N VAL A 179 -7.22 -9.43 26.25
CA VAL A 179 -6.90 -10.27 25.08
C VAL A 179 -5.97 -9.49 24.15
N THR A 180 -4.92 -10.13 23.66
CA THR A 180 -3.98 -9.58 22.68
C THR A 180 -4.14 -10.29 21.33
N ARG A 181 -3.65 -9.64 20.27
CA ARG A 181 -3.55 -10.19 18.91
C ARG A 181 -2.08 -10.36 18.52
N THR A 182 -1.79 -11.43 17.79
CA THR A 182 -0.49 -11.69 17.14
C THR A 182 -0.67 -12.38 15.79
N TYR A 183 0.43 -12.56 15.07
CA TYR A 183 0.50 -13.36 13.84
C TYR A 183 0.38 -14.85 14.15
N VAL A 184 -0.23 -15.61 13.24
CA VAL A 184 -0.45 -17.06 13.41
C VAL A 184 0.88 -17.83 13.55
N SER A 185 1.95 -17.34 12.93
CA SER A 185 3.29 -17.92 13.01
C SER A 185 3.99 -17.74 14.36
N ASP A 186 3.46 -16.89 15.25
CA ASP A 186 4.09 -16.62 16.54
C ASP A 186 3.75 -17.70 17.57
N MET A 187 4.73 -18.58 17.81
CA MET A 187 4.66 -19.65 18.80
C MET A 187 5.28 -19.26 20.16
N GLU A 188 6.01 -18.15 20.23
CA GLU A 188 6.81 -17.79 21.41
C GLU A 188 5.99 -17.06 22.49
N ILE A 189 4.91 -16.38 22.10
CA ILE A 189 4.06 -15.61 23.03
C ILE A 189 3.53 -16.46 24.18
N GLY A 190 3.06 -17.68 23.90
CA GLY A 190 2.52 -18.56 24.93
C GLY A 190 3.55 -18.85 26.03
N LYS A 191 4.83 -18.99 25.66
CA LYS A 191 5.94 -19.20 26.61
C LYS A 191 6.20 -17.95 27.45
N ILE A 192 6.21 -16.77 26.83
CA ILE A 192 6.46 -15.48 27.49
C ILE A 192 5.38 -15.18 28.53
N ILE A 193 4.10 -15.38 28.20
CA ILE A 193 2.98 -15.16 29.13
C ILE A 193 3.09 -16.11 30.32
N LYS A 194 3.35 -17.40 30.08
CA LYS A 194 3.54 -18.41 31.14
C LYS A 194 4.75 -18.11 32.04
N LYS A 195 5.87 -17.64 31.48
CA LYS A 195 7.04 -17.19 32.27
C LYS A 195 6.66 -16.05 33.21
N LYS A 196 5.90 -15.06 32.72
CA LYS A 196 5.47 -13.89 33.51
C LYS A 196 4.51 -14.31 34.63
N GLN A 197 3.58 -15.22 34.37
CA GLN A 197 2.68 -15.76 35.40
C GLN A 197 3.42 -16.52 36.50
N LYS A 198 4.42 -17.32 36.13
CA LYS A 198 5.30 -18.02 37.08
C LYS A 198 6.28 -17.10 37.81
N LYS A 199 6.12 -15.77 37.70
CA LYS A 199 6.99 -14.72 38.26
C LYS A 199 8.47 -14.89 37.90
N LYS A 200 8.78 -15.54 36.78
CA LYS A 200 10.16 -15.69 36.28
C LYS A 200 10.64 -14.38 35.66
N LYS A 201 11.93 -14.08 35.77
CA LYS A 201 12.54 -12.92 35.10
C LYS A 201 12.45 -13.12 33.58
N LEU A 202 11.91 -12.11 32.89
CA LEU A 202 11.93 -12.02 31.43
C LEU A 202 13.26 -11.38 31.00
N THR A 203 13.76 -11.77 29.83
CA THR A 203 14.89 -11.05 29.20
C THR A 203 14.46 -9.64 28.79
N ARG A 204 15.43 -8.78 28.48
CA ARG A 204 15.15 -7.40 28.03
C ARG A 204 14.22 -7.39 26.81
N ASP A 205 14.48 -8.26 25.84
CA ASP A 205 13.70 -8.35 24.60
C ASP A 205 12.30 -8.94 24.83
N GLU A 206 12.19 -9.98 25.66
CA GLU A 206 10.90 -10.54 26.06
C GLU A 206 10.03 -9.49 26.77
N ASN A 207 10.64 -8.62 27.59
CA ASN A 207 9.91 -7.57 28.30
C ASN A 207 9.44 -6.46 27.35
N ILE A 208 10.27 -6.07 26.36
CA ILE A 208 9.87 -5.12 25.31
C ILE A 208 8.70 -5.70 24.51
N TYR A 209 8.79 -6.99 24.14
CA TYR A 209 7.75 -7.67 23.40
C TYR A 209 6.45 -7.80 24.20
N TYR A 210 6.53 -8.17 25.48
CA TYR A 210 5.38 -8.23 26.38
C TYR A 210 4.67 -6.87 26.51
N ARG A 211 5.41 -5.75 26.60
CA ARG A 211 4.82 -4.40 26.60
C ARG A 211 4.09 -4.09 25.29
N LYS A 212 4.62 -4.52 24.14
CA LYS A 212 3.93 -4.37 22.85
C LYS A 212 2.60 -5.12 22.84
N LEU A 213 2.57 -6.36 23.34
CA LEU A 213 1.34 -7.14 23.46
C LEU A 213 0.33 -6.48 24.41
N TRP A 214 0.80 -5.89 25.49
CA TRP A 214 -0.06 -5.16 26.42
C TRP A 214 -0.71 -3.93 25.77
N LYS A 215 0.05 -3.18 24.96
CA LYS A 215 -0.49 -2.07 24.15
C LYS A 215 -1.56 -2.57 23.17
N VAL A 216 -1.29 -3.68 22.47
CA VAL A 216 -2.28 -4.31 21.57
C VAL A 216 -3.56 -4.65 22.33
N SER A 217 -3.42 -5.24 23.51
CA SER A 217 -4.58 -5.61 24.34
C SER A 217 -5.40 -4.40 24.76
N SER A 218 -4.75 -3.29 25.13
CA SER A 218 -5.43 -2.03 25.41
C SER A 218 -6.21 -1.49 24.19
N LEU A 219 -5.67 -1.62 22.98
CA LEU A 219 -6.40 -1.23 21.77
C LEU A 219 -7.61 -2.11 21.51
N ILE A 220 -7.48 -3.42 21.68
CA ILE A 220 -8.59 -4.37 21.53
C ILE A 220 -9.67 -4.10 22.58
N GLN A 221 -9.29 -3.77 23.81
CA GLN A 221 -10.24 -3.47 24.87
C GLN A 221 -11.06 -2.20 24.59
N ASN A 222 -10.46 -1.19 23.96
CA ASN A 222 -11.10 0.10 23.69
C ASN A 222 -11.89 0.12 22.37
N TYR A 223 -11.35 -0.50 21.31
CA TYR A 223 -11.93 -0.43 19.95
C TYR A 223 -12.45 -1.77 19.43
N GLY A 224 -12.32 -2.86 20.20
CA GLY A 224 -12.87 -4.18 19.87
C GLY A 224 -12.39 -4.72 18.51
N LYS A 225 -13.35 -5.09 17.66
CA LYS A 225 -13.11 -5.66 16.33
C LYS A 225 -12.30 -4.73 15.42
N GLU A 226 -12.51 -3.41 15.50
CA GLU A 226 -11.81 -2.43 14.67
C GLU A 226 -10.30 -2.41 14.94
N ALA A 227 -9.89 -2.63 16.20
CA ALA A 227 -8.48 -2.76 16.53
C ALA A 227 -7.83 -3.98 15.87
N ILE A 228 -8.55 -5.11 15.83
CA ILE A 228 -8.05 -6.33 15.18
C ILE A 228 -7.94 -6.13 13.67
N ILE A 229 -8.92 -5.47 13.06
CA ILE A 229 -8.88 -5.10 11.62
C ILE A 229 -7.68 -4.21 11.34
N THR A 230 -7.49 -3.15 12.13
CA THR A 230 -6.38 -2.19 11.95
C THR A 230 -5.02 -2.85 12.13
N LEU A 231 -4.86 -3.74 13.12
CA LEU A 231 -3.63 -4.48 13.37
C LEU A 231 -3.41 -5.63 12.37
N SER A 232 -4.41 -5.98 11.55
CA SER A 232 -4.26 -6.96 10.47
C SER A 232 -3.55 -6.38 9.25
N ALA A 233 -3.46 -5.05 9.16
CA ALA A 233 -2.82 -4.36 8.06
C ALA A 233 -1.28 -4.50 8.09
N TYR A 234 -0.68 -4.48 6.91
CA TYR A 234 0.76 -4.68 6.75
C TYR A 234 1.55 -3.51 7.33
N GLY A 235 2.47 -3.81 8.24
CA GLY A 235 3.38 -2.82 8.82
C GLY A 235 2.74 -1.88 9.84
N ILE A 236 1.47 -2.09 10.21
CA ILE A 236 0.81 -1.33 11.27
C ILE A 236 1.09 -1.99 12.61
N GLY A 237 2.00 -1.39 13.38
CA GLY A 237 2.26 -1.76 14.78
C GLY A 237 1.29 -1.10 15.77
N PRO A 238 1.42 -1.40 17.07
CA PRO A 238 0.50 -0.90 18.11
C PRO A 238 0.43 0.63 18.17
N ASP A 239 1.57 1.32 18.04
CA ASP A 239 1.61 2.78 18.11
C ASP A 239 0.98 3.45 16.87
N THR A 240 1.11 2.84 15.69
CA THR A 240 0.45 3.34 14.47
C THR A 240 -1.04 3.02 14.49
N ALA A 241 -1.44 1.82 14.94
CA ALA A 241 -2.83 1.46 15.12
C ALA A 241 -3.54 2.41 16.09
N ALA A 242 -2.90 2.78 17.20
CA ALA A 242 -3.44 3.74 18.16
C ALA A 242 -3.72 5.12 17.53
N ARG A 243 -2.87 5.58 16.61
CA ARG A 243 -3.07 6.85 15.89
C ARG A 243 -4.22 6.78 14.88
N VAL A 244 -4.29 5.67 14.14
CA VAL A 244 -5.35 5.43 13.14
C VAL A 244 -6.72 5.34 13.80
N LEU A 245 -6.82 4.60 14.90
CA LEU A 245 -8.08 4.38 15.63
C LEU A 245 -8.57 5.62 16.37
N ARG A 246 -7.66 6.40 16.98
CA ARG A 246 -8.04 7.59 17.78
C ARG A 246 -8.71 8.68 16.94
N ASN A 247 -8.24 8.86 15.71
CA ASN A 247 -8.71 9.95 14.84
C ASN A 247 -9.82 9.50 13.90
N LYS A 248 -10.47 8.34 14.10
CA LYS A 248 -11.49 7.85 13.15
C LYS A 248 -12.76 8.69 13.23
N THR A 249 -13.36 8.97 12.07
CA THR A 249 -14.64 9.69 11.97
C THR A 249 -15.78 8.71 11.69
N ASP A 250 -15.59 7.88 10.67
CA ASP A 250 -16.50 6.81 10.26
C ASP A 250 -15.72 5.53 9.85
N GLU A 251 -16.45 4.50 9.41
CA GLU A 251 -15.86 3.24 8.98
C GLU A 251 -15.04 3.38 7.69
N GLU A 252 -15.51 4.19 6.72
CA GLU A 252 -14.84 4.39 5.43
C GLU A 252 -13.48 5.11 5.61
N ASP A 253 -13.44 6.13 6.47
CA ASP A 253 -12.26 6.88 6.87
C ASP A 253 -11.26 6.00 7.64
N LEU A 254 -11.73 5.04 8.45
CA LEU A 254 -10.85 4.06 9.09
C LEU A 254 -10.09 3.24 8.04
N PHE A 255 -10.80 2.64 7.08
CA PHE A 255 -10.15 1.84 6.03
C PHE A 255 -9.25 2.67 5.12
N ARG A 256 -9.66 3.92 4.82
CA ARG A 256 -8.83 4.87 4.09
C ARG A 256 -7.52 5.18 4.83
N LYS A 257 -7.59 5.43 6.15
CA LYS A 257 -6.40 5.68 6.99
C LYS A 257 -5.49 4.45 7.08
N ILE A 258 -6.07 3.26 7.18
CA ILE A 258 -5.31 2.01 7.13
C ILE A 258 -4.56 1.88 5.80
N TYR A 259 -5.23 2.14 4.67
CA TYR A 259 -4.61 2.11 3.34
C TYR A 259 -3.43 3.09 3.23
N PHE A 260 -3.60 4.33 3.69
CA PHE A 260 -2.51 5.30 3.70
C PHE A 260 -1.34 4.86 4.60
N ALA A 261 -1.62 4.29 5.76
CA ALA A 261 -0.57 3.78 6.66
C ALA A 261 0.21 2.61 6.04
N GLU A 262 -0.47 1.68 5.33
CA GLU A 262 0.19 0.63 4.57
C GLU A 262 1.07 1.20 3.46
N LYS A 263 0.59 2.22 2.73
CA LYS A 263 1.36 2.88 1.67
C LYS A 263 2.64 3.52 2.22
N VAL A 264 2.55 4.20 3.37
CA VAL A 264 3.72 4.75 4.07
C VAL A 264 4.68 3.64 4.47
N TYR A 265 4.18 2.53 5.01
CA TYR A 265 5.03 1.39 5.35
C TYR A 265 5.73 0.81 4.11
N VAL A 266 5.02 0.51 3.03
CA VAL A 266 5.61 -0.06 1.80
C VAL A 266 6.67 0.87 1.19
N THR A 267 6.38 2.18 1.14
CA THR A 267 7.32 3.16 0.57
C THR A 267 8.56 3.34 1.42
N THR A 268 8.43 3.23 2.74
CA THR A 268 9.54 3.45 3.66
C THR A 268 10.28 2.17 4.03
N ARG A 269 9.67 0.97 3.93
CA ARG A 269 10.22 -0.34 4.39
C ARG A 269 11.66 -0.58 3.97
N GLY A 270 12.05 -0.17 2.76
CA GLY A 270 13.43 -0.29 2.26
C GLY A 270 14.48 0.49 3.06
N PHE A 271 14.07 1.51 3.81
CA PHE A 271 14.90 2.33 4.70
C PHE A 271 14.90 1.80 6.14
N TRP A 272 13.98 0.90 6.51
CA TRP A 272 13.97 0.22 7.80
C TRP A 272 14.77 -1.08 7.66
N LYS A 273 16.08 -0.95 7.43
CA LYS A 273 17.04 -2.02 7.66
C LYS A 273 17.66 -1.81 9.04
N GLU A 274 17.27 -2.66 9.98
CA GLU A 274 18.13 -3.16 11.05
C GLU A 274 18.27 -4.67 10.82
#